data_AF-A0A1V4M846-F1
#
_entry.id   AF-A0A1V4M846-F1
#
_cell.length_a   1.000
_cell.length_b   1.000
_cell.length_c   1.000
_cell.angle_alpha   90.00
_cell.angle_beta   90.00
_cell.angle_gamma   90.00
#
_symmetry.space_group_name_H-M   'P 1'
#
loop_
_entity.id
_entity.type
_entity.pdbx_description
1 polymer ?
#
loop_
_entity_poly.entity_id
_entity_poly.type
_entity_poly.pdbx_seq_one_letter_code
_entity_poly.pdbx_strand_id
1 'polypeptide(L)'
;MNPNWFGDSYDIVKKYFINILKSTGYEIYIDPMFTGDWDGKEKDFINFLGARLSTDIKDPLEKSALFIDPDTGIKEKTSPRHIDFNRIITEVEKYEIVFCFDQSFSRSLSNYEQIMEKLSIIIEHGVNGLYYDSHTKFLFTSKKRQSINSLKNELIRNGIPCKRLITLEKT
;
A
#
# COMPACT_ATOMS: atom_id res chain seq x y z
N MET A 1 11.18 -4.41 -6.88
CA MET A 1 12.06 -3.44 -6.23
C MET A 1 13.48 -3.88 -6.50
N ASN A 2 14.26 -3.01 -7.14
CA ASN A 2 15.66 -3.25 -7.45
C ASN A 2 16.56 -2.79 -6.29
N PRO A 3 17.56 -3.58 -5.87
CA PRO A 3 18.35 -3.31 -4.66
C PRO A 3 19.23 -2.07 -4.77
N ASN A 4 19.48 -1.56 -5.99
CA ASN A 4 20.19 -0.29 -6.18
C ASN A 4 19.45 0.92 -5.59
N TRP A 5 18.16 0.78 -5.29
CA TRP A 5 17.33 1.81 -4.68
C TRP A 5 17.05 1.56 -3.19
N PHE A 6 17.60 0.49 -2.61
CA PHE A 6 17.37 0.17 -1.21
C PHE A 6 17.89 1.31 -0.30
N GLY A 7 17.01 1.81 0.56
CA GLY A 7 17.31 2.88 1.52
C GLY A 7 17.12 4.29 0.96
N ASP A 8 16.48 4.42 -0.21
CA ASP A 8 16.11 5.70 -0.79
C ASP A 8 14.97 6.41 -0.02
N SER A 9 14.54 7.56 -0.53
CA SER A 9 13.43 8.31 0.06
C SER A 9 12.11 7.53 0.04
N TYR A 10 11.89 6.64 -0.92
CA TYR A 10 10.65 5.85 -1.01
C TYR A 10 10.59 4.84 0.13
N ASP A 11 11.69 4.16 0.43
CA ASP A 11 11.77 3.19 1.52
C ASP A 11 11.56 3.83 2.90
N ILE A 12 12.02 5.08 3.09
CA ILE A 12 11.75 5.86 4.30
C ILE A 12 10.24 6.12 4.45
N VAL A 13 9.53 6.45 3.36
CA VAL A 13 8.07 6.65 3.40
C VAL A 13 7.33 5.33 3.64
N LYS A 14 7.77 4.21 3.04
CA LYS A 14 7.21 2.87 3.34
C LYS A 14 7.32 2.57 4.84
N LYS A 15 8.50 2.77 5.42
CA LYS A 15 8.75 2.59 6.86
C LYS A 15 7.88 3.51 7.72
N TYR A 16 7.68 4.75 7.31
CA TYR A 16 6.81 5.69 8.00
C TYR A 16 5.36 5.17 8.11
N PHE A 17 4.76 4.73 7.01
CA PHE A 17 3.38 4.20 7.04
C PHE A 17 3.27 2.90 7.84
N ILE A 18 4.25 2.01 7.73
CA ILE A 18 4.35 0.81 8.55
C ILE A 18 4.37 1.18 10.05
N ASN A 19 5.16 2.17 10.44
CA ASN A 19 5.27 2.60 11.83
C ASN A 19 3.99 3.23 12.36
N ILE A 20 3.27 4.01 11.56
CA ILE A 20 1.96 4.54 11.96
C ILE A 20 0.99 3.40 12.24
N LEU A 21 0.84 2.45 11.31
CA LEU A 21 -0.08 1.34 11.51
C LEU A 21 0.30 0.50 12.75
N LYS A 22 1.58 0.21 12.96
CA LYS A 22 2.06 -0.44 14.20
C LYS A 22 1.70 0.33 15.46
N SER A 23 1.89 1.64 15.46
CA SER A 23 1.58 2.50 16.63
C SER A 23 0.09 2.47 17.00
N THR A 24 -0.77 2.14 16.03
CA THR A 24 -2.21 1.98 16.23
C THR A 24 -2.63 0.53 16.55
N GLY A 25 -1.66 -0.36 16.73
CA GLY A 25 -1.87 -1.75 17.15
C GLY A 25 -2.08 -2.75 16.00
N TYR A 26 -1.78 -2.38 14.75
CA TYR A 26 -1.78 -3.36 13.66
C TYR A 26 -0.50 -4.19 13.69
N GLU A 27 -0.65 -5.50 13.50
CA GLU A 27 0.45 -6.33 13.07
C GLU A 27 0.67 -6.17 11.56
N ILE A 28 1.91 -5.96 11.14
CA ILE A 28 2.25 -5.61 9.75
C ILE A 28 2.98 -6.75 9.06
N TYR A 29 2.40 -7.15 7.94
CA TYR A 29 2.95 -8.11 7.00
C TYR A 29 3.35 -7.39 5.71
N ILE A 30 4.38 -7.89 5.05
CA ILE A 30 4.86 -7.34 3.79
C ILE A 30 4.95 -8.43 2.72
N ASP A 31 4.61 -8.06 1.49
CA ASP A 31 4.71 -8.88 0.29
C ASP A 31 5.48 -8.10 -0.78
N PRO A 32 6.83 -8.05 -0.68
CA PRO A 32 7.65 -7.33 -1.62
C PRO A 32 7.86 -8.10 -2.92
N MET A 33 7.70 -7.42 -4.05
CA MET A 33 8.14 -7.92 -5.34
C MET A 33 9.62 -7.59 -5.53
N PHE A 34 10.53 -8.46 -5.11
CA PHE A 34 11.95 -8.28 -5.39
C PHE A 34 12.22 -8.47 -6.88
N THR A 35 12.87 -7.48 -7.50
CA THR A 35 13.28 -7.51 -8.90
C THR A 35 14.77 -7.25 -9.01
N GLY A 36 15.44 -7.87 -9.98
CA GLY A 36 16.90 -7.84 -10.05
C GLY A 36 17.55 -8.81 -9.07
N ASP A 37 18.87 -8.70 -8.95
CA ASP A 37 19.67 -9.60 -8.13
C ASP A 37 19.94 -8.98 -6.75
N TRP A 38 19.40 -9.59 -5.71
CA TRP A 38 19.46 -9.12 -4.33
C TRP A 38 20.63 -9.70 -3.53
N ASP A 39 21.36 -10.69 -4.08
CA ASP A 39 22.48 -11.35 -3.40
C ASP A 39 22.16 -11.80 -1.96
N GLY A 40 20.90 -12.18 -1.67
CA GLY A 40 20.46 -12.60 -0.34
C GLY A 40 20.15 -11.47 0.66
N LYS A 41 20.14 -10.21 0.24
CA LYS A 41 19.88 -9.02 1.08
C LYS A 41 18.40 -8.68 1.27
N GLU A 42 17.49 -9.52 0.80
CA GLU A 42 16.04 -9.35 0.98
C GLU A 42 15.67 -9.22 2.46
N LYS A 43 16.38 -9.96 3.33
CA LYS A 43 16.22 -9.89 4.79
C LYS A 43 16.58 -8.51 5.36
N ASP A 44 17.58 -7.84 4.81
CA ASP A 44 17.98 -6.51 5.28
C ASP A 44 16.90 -5.48 4.98
N PHE A 45 16.24 -5.60 3.82
CA PHE A 45 15.09 -4.77 3.47
C PHE A 45 13.90 -5.01 4.42
N ILE A 46 13.56 -6.27 4.66
CA ILE A 46 12.46 -6.64 5.57
C ILE A 46 12.74 -6.09 6.98
N ASN A 47 13.96 -6.26 7.47
CA ASN A 47 14.42 -5.74 8.76
C ASN A 47 14.41 -4.21 8.82
N PHE A 48 14.81 -3.54 7.73
CA PHE A 48 14.79 -2.09 7.64
C PHE A 48 13.37 -1.53 7.82
N LEU A 49 12.38 -2.13 7.14
CA LEU A 49 10.96 -1.80 7.31
C LEU A 49 10.42 -2.26 8.68
N GLY A 50 11.09 -3.23 9.30
CA GLY A 50 10.75 -3.82 10.59
C GLY A 50 9.49 -4.68 10.56
N ALA A 51 9.10 -5.22 9.39
CA ALA A 51 7.87 -5.99 9.23
C ALA A 51 8.15 -7.49 9.07
N ARG A 52 7.09 -8.31 8.97
CA ARG A 52 7.19 -9.76 8.75
C ARG A 52 6.77 -10.12 7.33
N LEU A 53 7.32 -11.19 6.76
CA LEU A 53 6.87 -11.66 5.45
C LEU A 53 5.46 -12.23 5.55
N SER A 54 4.63 -11.97 4.54
CA SER A 54 3.29 -12.53 4.44
C SER A 54 3.30 -14.06 4.27
N THR A 55 4.35 -14.62 3.68
CA THR A 55 4.52 -16.06 3.44
C THR A 55 4.74 -16.87 4.72
N ASP A 56 5.11 -16.21 5.82
CA ASP A 56 5.45 -16.91 7.06
C ASP A 56 4.20 -17.33 7.86
N ILE A 57 2.99 -16.97 7.38
CA ILE A 57 1.76 -17.06 8.16
C ILE A 57 0.62 -17.68 7.35
N LYS A 58 -0.12 -18.58 8.02
CA LYS A 58 -1.29 -19.24 7.45
C LYS A 58 -2.57 -18.42 7.65
N ASP A 59 -2.77 -17.87 8.86
CA ASP A 59 -3.94 -17.09 9.22
C ASP A 59 -3.51 -15.79 9.93
N PRO A 60 -3.72 -14.61 9.30
CA PRO A 60 -3.37 -13.35 9.93
C PRO A 60 -4.30 -13.01 11.09
N LEU A 61 -3.80 -12.27 12.08
CA LEU A 61 -4.61 -11.79 13.21
C LEU A 61 -5.76 -10.87 12.74
N GLU A 62 -6.80 -10.75 13.57
CA GLU A 62 -7.98 -9.93 13.26
C GLU A 62 -7.61 -8.46 12.95
N LYS A 63 -6.66 -7.88 13.69
CA LYS A 63 -6.15 -6.52 13.47
C LYS A 63 -4.79 -6.54 12.78
N SER A 64 -4.78 -6.95 11.53
CA SER A 64 -3.57 -7.06 10.71
C SER A 64 -3.64 -6.18 9.46
N ALA A 65 -2.46 -5.78 8.98
CA ALA A 65 -2.33 -5.08 7.72
C ALA A 65 -1.28 -5.73 6.81
N LEU A 66 -1.56 -5.77 5.51
CA LEU A 66 -0.62 -6.21 4.49
C LEU A 66 -0.13 -5.02 3.68
N PHE A 67 1.18 -4.87 3.58
CA PHE A 67 1.83 -3.99 2.62
C PHE A 67 2.26 -4.80 1.40
N ILE A 68 1.72 -4.48 0.23
CA ILE A 68 2.18 -5.03 -1.05
C ILE A 68 3.14 -4.02 -1.66
N ASP A 69 4.39 -4.44 -1.91
CA ASP A 69 5.44 -3.55 -2.43
C ASP A 69 5.84 -3.97 -3.85
N PRO A 70 5.04 -3.61 -4.88
CA PRO A 70 5.41 -3.88 -6.26
C PRO A 70 6.68 -3.12 -6.65
N ASP A 71 7.38 -3.60 -7.68
CA ASP A 71 8.54 -2.88 -8.21
C ASP A 71 8.20 -1.49 -8.77
N THR A 72 7.01 -1.34 -9.35
CA THR A 72 6.57 -0.08 -9.93
C THR A 72 5.22 0.36 -9.39
N GLY A 73 4.20 -0.50 -9.34
CA GLY A 73 2.89 -0.06 -8.85
C GLY A 73 1.75 -0.96 -9.28
N ILE A 74 0.58 -0.34 -9.47
CA ILE A 74 -0.69 -1.03 -9.68
C ILE A 74 -1.18 -0.82 -11.12
N LYS A 75 -1.60 -1.87 -11.81
CA LYS A 75 -2.20 -1.80 -13.16
C LYS A 75 -3.42 -2.70 -13.26
N GLU A 76 -4.14 -2.65 -14.37
CA GLU A 76 -5.26 -3.57 -14.62
C GLU A 76 -4.80 -5.03 -14.78
N LYS A 77 -3.58 -5.26 -15.25
CA LYS A 77 -3.02 -6.59 -15.50
C LYS A 77 -1.70 -6.76 -14.78
N THR A 78 -1.54 -7.92 -14.15
CA THR A 78 -0.29 -8.34 -13.51
C THR A 78 0.86 -8.37 -14.51
N SER A 79 2.04 -7.94 -14.06
CA SER A 79 3.30 -8.03 -14.81
C SER A 79 4.47 -8.20 -13.83
N PRO A 80 5.70 -8.49 -14.28
CA PRO A 80 6.84 -8.67 -13.38
C PRO A 80 7.15 -7.47 -12.46
N ARG A 81 6.59 -6.29 -12.75
CA ARG A 81 6.78 -5.05 -11.96
C ARG A 81 5.51 -4.46 -11.37
N HIS A 82 4.35 -5.02 -11.70
CA HIS A 82 3.06 -4.47 -11.30
C HIS A 82 2.15 -5.56 -10.77
N ILE A 83 1.42 -5.25 -9.71
CA ILE A 83 0.27 -6.04 -9.27
C ILE A 83 -1.00 -5.54 -9.96
N ASP A 84 -2.02 -6.39 -9.99
CA ASP A 84 -3.36 -5.99 -10.40
C ASP A 84 -4.32 -5.72 -9.23
N PHE A 85 -5.46 -5.09 -9.53
CA PHE A 85 -6.49 -4.79 -8.55
C PHE A 85 -7.11 -6.06 -7.93
N ASN A 86 -7.20 -7.15 -8.70
CA ASN A 86 -7.74 -8.42 -8.20
C ASN A 86 -6.91 -8.99 -7.06
N ARG A 87 -5.57 -8.85 -7.13
CA ARG A 87 -4.69 -9.19 -6.01
C ARG A 87 -5.05 -8.39 -4.76
N ILE A 88 -5.22 -7.07 -4.87
CA ILE A 88 -5.58 -6.20 -3.72
C ILE A 88 -6.93 -6.60 -3.14
N ILE A 89 -7.93 -6.81 -4.00
CA ILE A 89 -9.29 -7.23 -3.61
C ILE A 89 -9.27 -8.59 -2.90
N THR A 90 -8.44 -9.52 -3.36
CA THR A 90 -8.29 -10.83 -2.72
C THR A 90 -7.66 -10.71 -1.33
N GLU A 91 -6.66 -9.84 -1.15
CA GLU A 91 -5.98 -9.73 0.14
C GLU A 91 -6.81 -8.98 1.20
N VAL A 92 -7.71 -8.07 0.82
CA VAL A 92 -8.63 -7.43 1.79
C VAL A 92 -9.68 -8.40 2.37
N GLU A 93 -9.79 -9.61 1.82
CA GLU A 93 -10.56 -10.70 2.43
C GLU A 93 -9.88 -11.23 3.71
N LYS A 94 -8.55 -11.14 3.79
CA LYS A 94 -7.75 -11.72 4.87
C LYS A 94 -7.24 -10.68 5.86
N TYR A 95 -6.89 -9.50 5.37
CA TYR A 95 -6.32 -8.42 6.16
C TYR A 95 -7.32 -7.27 6.33
N GLU A 96 -7.31 -6.61 7.49
CA GLU A 96 -8.21 -5.47 7.72
C GLU A 96 -7.82 -4.27 6.85
N ILE A 97 -6.52 -4.02 6.70
CA ILE A 97 -5.96 -3.01 5.81
C ILE A 97 -5.02 -3.69 4.82
N VAL A 98 -5.19 -3.43 3.53
CA VAL A 98 -4.16 -3.68 2.53
C VAL A 98 -3.67 -2.34 2.02
N PHE A 99 -2.37 -2.14 1.92
CA PHE A 99 -1.84 -0.94 1.31
C PHE A 99 -0.71 -1.26 0.34
N CYS A 100 -0.61 -0.46 -0.71
CA CYS A 100 0.22 -0.76 -1.85
C CYS A 100 1.02 0.46 -2.25
N PHE A 101 2.31 0.27 -2.51
CA PHE A 101 3.13 1.30 -3.14
C PHE A 101 2.75 1.45 -4.60
N ASP A 102 2.71 2.68 -5.11
CA ASP A 102 2.27 2.93 -6.48
C ASP A 102 2.99 4.11 -7.17
N GLN A 103 3.75 3.80 -8.21
CA GLN A 103 4.38 4.77 -9.13
C GLN A 103 3.87 4.63 -10.56
N SER A 104 2.88 3.78 -10.84
CA SER A 104 2.36 3.60 -12.19
C SER A 104 1.38 4.71 -12.57
N PHE A 105 1.95 5.90 -12.81
CA PHE A 105 1.23 7.08 -13.28
C PHE A 105 1.78 7.53 -14.64
N SER A 106 0.89 7.66 -15.62
CA SER A 106 1.18 8.23 -16.92
C SER A 106 1.43 9.74 -16.82
N ARG A 107 2.25 10.27 -17.72
CA ARG A 107 2.43 11.73 -17.90
C ARG A 107 1.30 12.38 -18.70
N SER A 108 0.45 11.60 -19.36
CA SER A 108 -0.59 12.11 -20.27
C SER A 108 -1.87 12.57 -19.57
N LEU A 109 -2.11 12.11 -18.35
CA LEU A 109 -3.29 12.42 -17.54
C LEU A 109 -2.86 13.11 -16.25
N SER A 110 -3.73 13.89 -15.64
CA SER A 110 -3.43 14.42 -14.31
C SER A 110 -3.32 13.29 -13.29
N ASN A 111 -2.51 13.48 -12.24
CA ASN A 111 -2.44 12.51 -11.14
C ASN A 111 -3.81 12.29 -10.50
N TYR A 112 -4.61 13.35 -10.38
CA TYR A 112 -5.93 13.28 -9.78
C TYR A 112 -6.86 12.36 -10.58
N GLU A 113 -6.98 12.55 -11.89
CA GLU A 113 -7.81 11.69 -12.76
C GLU A 113 -7.43 10.22 -12.63
N GLN A 114 -6.13 9.93 -12.71
CA GLN A 114 -5.63 8.55 -12.57
C GLN A 114 -5.91 7.97 -11.17
N ILE A 115 -5.75 8.76 -10.10
CA ILE A 115 -6.11 8.31 -8.74
C ILE A 115 -7.60 8.01 -8.65
N MET A 116 -8.45 8.85 -9.23
CA MET A 116 -9.89 8.66 -9.23
C MET A 116 -10.30 7.40 -10.00
N GLU A 117 -9.70 7.15 -11.17
CA GLU A 117 -9.89 5.90 -11.92
C GLU A 117 -9.54 4.67 -11.08
N LYS A 118 -8.35 4.66 -10.45
CA LYS A 118 -7.92 3.54 -9.59
C LYS A 118 -8.83 3.35 -8.38
N LEU A 119 -9.30 4.43 -7.75
CA LEU A 119 -10.24 4.34 -6.63
C LEU A 119 -11.62 3.83 -7.08
N SER A 120 -12.10 4.22 -8.27
CA SER A 120 -13.37 3.74 -8.81
C SER A 120 -13.36 2.22 -8.98
N ILE A 121 -12.26 1.66 -9.54
CA ILE A 121 -12.09 0.21 -9.70
C ILE A 121 -12.21 -0.50 -8.34
N ILE A 122 -11.54 0.01 -7.30
CA ILE A 122 -11.62 -0.58 -5.94
C ILE A 122 -13.06 -0.54 -5.39
N ILE A 123 -13.76 0.58 -5.58
CA ILE A 123 -15.12 0.78 -5.07
C ILE A 123 -16.18 -0.04 -5.80
N GLU A 124 -16.04 -0.22 -7.11
CA GLU A 124 -16.89 -1.08 -7.93
C GLU A 124 -16.85 -2.54 -7.43
N HIS A 125 -15.75 -2.96 -6.82
CA HIS A 125 -15.59 -4.28 -6.19
C HIS A 125 -16.01 -4.31 -4.70
N GLY A 126 -16.71 -3.28 -4.23
CA GLY A 126 -17.22 -3.23 -2.85
C GLY A 126 -16.16 -2.94 -1.78
N VAL A 127 -14.94 -2.57 -2.18
CA VAL A 127 -13.83 -2.25 -1.28
C VAL A 127 -13.74 -0.73 -1.10
N ASN A 128 -13.36 -0.27 0.09
CA ASN A 128 -13.14 1.15 0.36
C ASN A 128 -11.67 1.50 0.09
N GLY A 129 -11.41 2.68 -0.47
CA GLY A 129 -10.07 3.13 -0.84
C GLY A 129 -9.74 4.54 -0.36
N LEU A 130 -8.47 4.76 -0.08
CA LEU A 130 -7.85 6.05 0.23
C LEU A 130 -6.49 6.09 -0.48
N TYR A 131 -6.24 7.14 -1.28
CA TYR A 131 -4.91 7.41 -1.83
C TYR A 131 -4.17 8.47 -1.01
N TYR A 132 -2.88 8.24 -0.79
CA TYR A 132 -1.93 9.28 -0.43
C TYR A 132 -1.25 9.81 -1.70
N ASP A 133 -1.49 11.08 -2.05
CA ASP A 133 -0.95 11.73 -3.25
C ASP A 133 0.26 12.62 -2.95
N SER A 134 1.44 12.04 -3.10
CA SER A 134 2.73 12.73 -3.02
C SER A 134 3.66 12.30 -4.15
N HIS A 135 4.95 12.61 -4.04
CA HIS A 135 5.99 12.03 -4.90
C HIS A 135 6.07 10.50 -4.72
N THR A 136 5.75 10.01 -3.53
CA THR A 136 5.56 8.60 -3.19
C THR A 136 4.07 8.36 -2.97
N LYS A 137 3.39 7.61 -3.85
CA LYS A 137 1.94 7.38 -3.70
C LYS A 137 1.67 6.01 -3.11
N PHE A 138 0.60 5.95 -2.33
CA PHE A 138 0.11 4.72 -1.74
C PHE A 138 -1.39 4.64 -1.86
N LEU A 139 -1.88 3.46 -2.23
CA LEU A 139 -3.28 3.09 -2.11
C LEU A 139 -3.47 2.32 -0.80
N PHE A 140 -4.40 2.76 0.04
CA PHE A 140 -4.86 2.04 1.22
C PHE A 140 -6.28 1.54 0.96
N THR A 141 -6.56 0.27 1.26
CA THR A 141 -7.86 -0.37 1.04
C THR A 141 -8.32 -1.16 2.26
N SER A 142 -9.64 -1.26 2.40
CA SER A 142 -10.30 -2.08 3.42
C SER A 142 -11.73 -2.42 3.02
N LYS A 143 -12.20 -3.58 3.47
CA LYS A 143 -13.64 -3.89 3.46
C LYS A 143 -14.46 -2.97 4.36
N LYS A 144 -13.89 -2.52 5.47
CA LYS A 144 -14.58 -1.70 6.46
C LYS A 144 -14.32 -0.24 6.17
N ARG A 145 -15.37 0.52 5.83
CA ARG A 145 -15.28 1.98 5.66
C ARG A 145 -14.74 2.66 6.93
N GLN A 146 -15.10 2.13 8.10
CA GLN A 146 -14.60 2.61 9.38
C GLN A 146 -13.08 2.49 9.49
N SER A 147 -12.47 1.39 9.01
CA SER A 147 -11.02 1.21 9.07
C SER A 147 -10.28 2.23 8.19
N ILE A 148 -10.79 2.53 6.98
CA ILE A 148 -10.24 3.61 6.13
C ILE A 148 -10.39 4.99 6.79
N ASN A 149 -11.55 5.29 7.39
CA ASN A 149 -11.77 6.57 8.06
C ASN A 149 -10.87 6.73 9.28
N SER A 150 -10.74 5.68 10.10
CA SER A 150 -9.83 5.66 11.25
C SER A 150 -8.38 5.87 10.80
N LEU A 151 -7.94 5.15 9.76
CA LEU A 151 -6.61 5.32 9.18
C LEU A 151 -6.39 6.74 8.67
N LYS A 152 -7.33 7.32 7.91
CA LYS A 152 -7.26 8.72 7.43
C LYS A 152 -7.05 9.69 8.60
N ASN A 153 -7.78 9.51 9.69
CA ASN A 153 -7.65 10.34 10.89
C ASN A 153 -6.31 10.14 11.61
N GLU A 154 -5.79 8.92 11.64
CA GLU A 154 -4.45 8.63 12.18
C GLU A 154 -3.34 9.27 11.33
N LEU A 155 -3.43 9.18 10.01
CA LEU A 155 -2.48 9.83 9.10
C LEU A 155 -2.46 11.35 9.31
N ILE A 156 -3.64 11.98 9.44
CA ILE A 156 -3.76 13.42 9.71
C ILE A 156 -3.16 13.79 11.07
N ARG A 157 -3.45 13.00 12.12
CA ARG A 157 -2.86 13.20 13.46
C ARG A 157 -1.34 13.08 13.46
N ASN A 158 -0.79 12.26 12.58
CA ASN A 158 0.66 12.09 12.39
C ASN A 158 1.26 13.10 11.39
N GLY A 159 0.53 14.17 11.06
CA GLY A 159 1.05 15.32 10.31
C GLY A 159 0.85 15.25 8.80
N ILE A 160 0.15 14.24 8.26
CA ILE A 160 -0.16 14.20 6.83
C ILE A 160 -1.25 15.24 6.51
N PRO A 161 -0.99 16.20 5.60
CA PRO A 161 -2.00 17.19 5.23
C PRO A 161 -3.23 16.53 4.60
N CYS A 162 -4.44 16.93 5.01
CA CYS A 162 -5.69 16.36 4.49
C CYS A 162 -5.80 16.45 2.95
N LYS A 163 -5.27 17.52 2.33
CA LYS A 163 -5.24 17.70 0.87
C LYS A 163 -4.41 16.65 0.11
N ARG A 164 -3.58 15.87 0.82
CA ARG A 164 -2.80 14.76 0.27
C ARG A 164 -3.54 13.43 0.34
N LEU A 165 -4.73 13.40 0.94
CA LEU A 165 -5.52 12.19 1.20
C LEU A 165 -6.79 12.22 0.34
N ILE A 166 -6.77 11.47 -0.75
CA ILE A 166 -7.84 11.46 -1.75
C ILE A 166 -8.73 10.24 -1.52
N THR A 167 -10.03 10.47 -1.38
CA THR A 167 -11.05 9.43 -1.21
C THR A 167 -12.18 9.66 -2.19
N LEU A 168 -12.78 8.60 -2.70
CA LEU A 168 -14.07 8.68 -3.37
C LEU A 168 -15.16 8.62 -2.30
N GLU A 169 -15.93 9.70 -2.16
CA GLU A 169 -17.14 9.67 -1.35
C GLU A 169 -18.24 9.01 -2.17
N LYS A 170 -18.81 7.91 -1.66
CA LYS A 170 -20.08 7.42 -2.20
C LYS A 170 -21.14 8.50 -1.90
N THR A 171 -21.56 9.22 -2.93
CA THR A 171 -22.82 9.97 -2.95
C THR A 171 -24.00 9.05 -2.73
#